data_AF-A0A370QLT6-F1
#
_entry.id   AF-A0A370QLT6-F1
#
_cell.length_a   1.000
_cell.length_b   1.000
_cell.length_c   1.000
_cell.angle_alpha   90.00
_cell.angle_beta   90.00
_cell.angle_gamma   90.00
#
_symmetry.space_group_name_H-M   'P 1'
#
loop_
_entity.id
_entity.type
_entity.pdbx_description
1 polymer ?
#
loop_
_entity_poly.entity_id
_entity_poly.type
_entity_poly.pdbx_seq_one_letter_code
_entity_poly.pdbx_strand_id
1 'polypeptide(L)'
;MKTLKITLITAAIASLFACASDTEKGALDKIGDVYKGTASYSKSFVSNTSEKRTTFNVFISNSKMVDTLRAPIASGAAALMVYHALTPEEKKSYDDIEVYMINSKKDTANFYYDTSILKTLDTKAKNVRKFSQNLLEHNFKNMDSIKNPSDIPQSLEENIGQGIKNYEKRFGKLKSSNLYAVGEASDEIGKLFKYYSYLEFSNGQTITYLVAVDANPGKDKIIGYKFDAIN
;
A
#
# COMPACT_ATOMS: atom_id res chain seq x y z
N MET A 1 -57.94 8.13 16.77
CA MET A 1 -57.25 8.76 15.62
C MET A 1 -55.77 8.89 15.94
N LYS A 2 -54.92 8.18 15.18
CA LYS A 2 -53.45 8.20 15.30
C LYS A 2 -52.91 9.38 14.51
N THR A 3 -52.05 10.20 15.09
CA THR A 3 -51.19 11.15 14.36
C THR A 3 -49.76 10.60 14.39
N LEU A 4 -49.41 9.93 13.30
CA LEU A 4 -48.08 9.42 13.02
C LEU A 4 -47.19 10.61 12.63
N LYS A 5 -46.29 11.04 13.52
CA LYS A 5 -45.24 12.01 13.17
C LYS A 5 -44.15 11.26 12.41
N ILE A 6 -44.19 11.35 11.09
CA ILE A 6 -43.09 10.92 10.22
C ILE A 6 -42.00 11.98 10.32
N THR A 7 -41.00 11.73 11.15
CA THR A 7 -39.76 12.50 11.12
C THR A 7 -38.98 12.07 9.88
N LEU A 8 -39.05 12.86 8.81
CA LEU A 8 -38.16 12.70 7.65
C LEU A 8 -36.72 12.94 8.13
N ILE A 9 -35.91 11.88 8.20
CA ILE A 9 -34.45 11.99 8.28
C ILE A 9 -33.98 12.26 6.84
N THR A 10 -33.90 13.53 6.46
CA THR A 10 -33.24 13.95 5.23
C THR A 10 -31.73 13.83 5.48
N ALA A 11 -31.14 12.68 5.13
CA ALA A 11 -29.70 12.57 4.97
C ALA A 11 -29.31 13.46 3.79
N ALA A 12 -28.90 14.70 4.07
CA ALA A 12 -28.32 15.58 3.09
C ALA A 12 -26.96 14.99 2.69
N ILE A 13 -26.95 14.20 1.62
CA ILE A 13 -25.75 13.90 0.84
C ILE A 13 -25.36 15.22 0.17
N ALA A 14 -24.68 16.08 0.92
CA ALA A 14 -23.94 17.19 0.34
C ALA A 14 -22.76 16.57 -0.40
N SER A 15 -23.00 16.22 -1.67
CA SER A 15 -21.96 15.98 -2.67
C SER A 15 -21.18 17.28 -2.88
N LEU A 16 -20.32 17.61 -1.92
CA LEU A 16 -19.20 18.50 -2.14
C LEU A 16 -18.29 17.75 -3.13
N PHE A 17 -18.46 18.04 -4.41
CA PHE A 17 -17.47 17.74 -5.45
C PHE A 17 -16.19 18.54 -5.16
N ALA A 18 -15.54 18.28 -4.04
CA ALA A 18 -14.14 18.61 -3.87
C ALA A 18 -13.39 17.67 -4.81
N CYS A 19 -13.00 18.19 -5.98
CA CYS A 19 -12.07 17.49 -6.86
C CYS A 19 -10.88 16.99 -6.03
N ALA A 20 -10.40 15.80 -6.37
CA ALA A 20 -9.16 15.27 -5.81
C ALA A 20 -8.05 16.29 -6.00
N SER A 21 -7.24 16.48 -4.97
CA SER A 21 -6.00 17.23 -5.10
C SER A 21 -5.04 16.49 -6.03
N ASP A 22 -3.96 17.17 -6.45
CA ASP A 22 -2.93 16.55 -7.30
C ASP A 22 -2.25 15.35 -6.61
N THR A 23 -2.06 15.40 -5.29
CA THR A 23 -1.49 14.30 -4.49
C THR A 23 -2.44 13.12 -4.39
N GLU A 24 -3.72 13.37 -4.15
CA GLU A 24 -4.76 12.33 -4.15
C GLU A 24 -4.89 11.67 -5.53
N LYS A 25 -4.93 12.48 -6.60
CA LYS A 25 -4.99 11.99 -7.97
C LYS A 25 -3.75 11.18 -8.33
N GLY A 26 -2.56 11.67 -8.01
CA GLY A 26 -1.30 10.94 -8.23
C GLY A 26 -1.27 9.60 -7.51
N ALA A 27 -1.86 9.51 -6.31
CA ALA A 27 -2.00 8.24 -5.61
C ALA A 27 -2.96 7.28 -6.33
N LEU A 28 -4.09 7.76 -6.83
CA LEU A 28 -5.06 6.96 -7.57
C LEU A 28 -4.48 6.45 -8.90
N ASP A 29 -3.78 7.31 -9.65
CA ASP A 29 -3.09 6.94 -10.88
C ASP A 29 -2.07 5.83 -10.59
N LYS A 30 -1.28 6.00 -9.53
CA LYS A 30 -0.31 4.98 -9.08
C LYS A 30 -1.00 3.66 -8.71
N ILE A 31 -2.12 3.71 -7.99
CA ILE A 31 -2.90 2.50 -7.65
C ILE A 31 -3.41 1.83 -8.94
N GLY A 32 -3.97 2.57 -9.89
CA GLY A 32 -4.38 2.04 -11.19
C GLY A 32 -3.24 1.31 -11.91
N ASP A 33 -2.05 1.92 -11.94
CA ASP A 33 -0.84 1.35 -12.55
C ASP A 33 -0.33 0.09 -11.84
N VAL A 34 -0.35 0.08 -10.50
CA VAL A 34 0.11 -1.07 -9.71
C VAL A 34 -0.83 -2.25 -9.88
N TYR A 35 -2.13 -2.01 -9.72
CA TYR A 35 -3.13 -3.07 -9.80
C TYR A 35 -3.49 -3.43 -11.23
N LYS A 36 -2.98 -2.70 -12.23
CA LYS A 36 -3.34 -2.84 -13.65
C LYS A 36 -4.86 -2.83 -13.84
N GLY A 37 -5.50 -1.84 -13.22
CA GLY A 37 -6.95 -1.70 -13.17
C GLY A 37 -7.39 -0.23 -13.07
N THR A 38 -8.65 -0.03 -12.71
CA THR A 38 -9.23 1.31 -12.54
C THR A 38 -9.28 1.66 -11.06
N ALA A 39 -8.73 2.82 -10.71
CA ALA A 39 -8.86 3.42 -9.39
C ALA A 39 -9.74 4.68 -9.46
N SER A 40 -10.70 4.81 -8.54
CA SER A 40 -11.50 6.03 -8.36
C SER A 40 -11.66 6.33 -6.87
N TYR A 41 -12.30 7.46 -6.55
CA TYR A 41 -12.43 7.90 -5.16
C TYR A 41 -13.77 8.57 -4.86
N SER A 42 -14.07 8.66 -3.57
CA SER A 42 -15.04 9.59 -3.00
C SER A 42 -14.58 10.07 -1.63
N LYS A 43 -15.07 11.23 -1.19
CA LYS A 43 -14.84 11.73 0.17
C LYS A 43 -16.16 11.63 0.94
N SER A 44 -16.15 11.01 2.11
CA SER A 44 -17.32 10.89 2.97
C SER A 44 -17.08 11.56 4.31
N PHE A 45 -18.15 12.08 4.89
CA PHE A 45 -18.15 12.74 6.18
C PHE A 45 -19.34 12.24 6.98
N VAL A 46 -19.07 11.69 8.16
CA VAL A 46 -20.08 11.29 9.14
C VAL A 46 -19.98 12.26 10.31
N SER A 47 -21.12 12.84 10.69
CA SER A 47 -21.23 13.67 11.89
C SER A 47 -22.55 13.36 12.58
N ASN A 48 -22.47 12.65 13.69
CA ASN A 48 -23.58 12.40 14.60
C ASN A 48 -23.20 12.84 16.03
N THR A 49 -24.09 12.67 17.01
CA THR A 49 -23.87 13.13 18.39
C THR A 49 -22.68 12.45 19.10
N SER A 50 -22.19 11.34 18.57
CA SER A 50 -21.12 10.51 19.17
C SER A 50 -19.85 10.42 18.33
N GLU A 51 -19.89 10.79 17.04
CA GLU A 51 -18.80 10.56 16.11
C GLU A 51 -18.74 11.66 15.05
N LYS A 52 -17.53 12.17 14.82
CA LYS A 52 -17.18 12.99 13.66
C LYS A 52 -16.03 12.29 12.95
N ARG A 53 -16.24 11.91 11.69
CA ARG A 53 -15.29 11.11 10.92
C ARG A 53 -15.28 11.54 9.46
N THR A 54 -14.10 11.73 8.90
CA THR A 54 -13.85 12.10 7.52
C THR A 54 -13.01 11.02 6.85
N THR A 55 -13.53 10.42 5.78
CA THR A 55 -12.92 9.25 5.14
C THR A 55 -12.61 9.54 3.68
N PHE A 56 -11.40 9.18 3.26
CA PHE A 56 -11.05 9.10 1.84
C PHE A 56 -11.30 7.67 1.35
N ASN A 57 -12.27 7.51 0.44
CA ASN A 57 -12.66 6.21 -0.09
C ASN A 57 -11.94 5.97 -1.41
N VAL A 58 -11.33 4.80 -1.58
CA VAL A 58 -10.67 4.35 -2.80
C VAL A 58 -11.42 3.16 -3.35
N PHE A 59 -11.76 3.18 -4.64
CA PHE A 59 -12.39 2.05 -5.32
C PHE A 59 -11.43 1.49 -6.35
N ILE A 60 -11.13 0.19 -6.26
CA ILE A 60 -10.26 -0.52 -7.19
C ILE A 60 -11.10 -1.57 -7.91
N SER A 61 -11.08 -1.54 -9.23
CA SER A 61 -11.85 -2.46 -10.07
C SER A 61 -11.11 -2.84 -11.35
N ASN A 62 -11.67 -3.78 -12.12
CA ASN A 62 -11.13 -4.22 -13.41
C ASN A 62 -9.66 -4.66 -13.34
N SER A 63 -9.29 -5.35 -12.26
CA SER A 63 -7.91 -5.78 -11.99
C SER A 63 -7.87 -7.28 -11.71
N LYS A 64 -7.01 -8.00 -12.45
CA LYS A 64 -6.73 -9.42 -12.18
C LYS A 64 -6.11 -9.63 -10.80
N MET A 65 -5.40 -8.64 -10.26
CA MET A 65 -4.85 -8.71 -8.90
C MET A 65 -5.98 -8.69 -7.85
N VAL A 66 -7.04 -7.90 -8.07
CA VAL A 66 -8.22 -7.89 -7.20
C VAL A 66 -8.93 -9.26 -7.21
N ASP A 67 -8.97 -9.94 -8.36
CA ASP A 67 -9.59 -11.27 -8.47
C ASP A 67 -8.78 -12.40 -7.83
N THR A 68 -7.47 -12.24 -7.66
CA THR A 68 -6.56 -13.34 -7.29
C THR A 68 -5.93 -13.19 -5.91
N LEU A 69 -5.73 -11.96 -5.44
CA LEU A 69 -5.14 -11.69 -4.13
C LEU A 69 -6.19 -11.72 -3.02
N ARG A 70 -5.75 -12.08 -1.81
CA ARG A 70 -6.57 -11.91 -0.62
C ARG A 70 -6.81 -10.41 -0.40
N ALA A 71 -8.07 -10.00 -0.52
CA ALA A 71 -8.47 -8.59 -0.47
C ALA A 71 -7.88 -7.78 0.70
N PRO A 72 -7.84 -8.28 1.97
CA PRO A 72 -7.29 -7.50 3.09
C PRO A 72 -5.82 -7.10 2.95
N ILE A 73 -5.02 -7.92 2.24
CA ILE A 73 -3.57 -7.69 2.10
C ILE A 73 -3.31 -6.66 0.99
N ALA A 74 -4.07 -6.75 -0.10
CA ALA A 74 -4.01 -5.79 -1.21
C ALA A 74 -4.53 -4.42 -0.77
N SER A 75 -5.70 -4.34 -0.13
CA SER A 75 -6.30 -3.07 0.29
C SER A 75 -5.40 -2.25 1.22
N GLY A 76 -4.61 -2.91 2.08
CA GLY A 76 -3.67 -2.23 2.96
C GLY A 76 -2.55 -1.50 2.22
N ALA A 77 -2.06 -2.05 1.11
CA ALA A 77 -1.07 -1.38 0.28
C ALA A 77 -1.65 -0.15 -0.45
N ALA A 78 -2.89 -0.26 -0.94
CA ALA A 78 -3.56 0.87 -1.58
C ALA A 78 -3.81 2.03 -0.59
N ALA A 79 -4.31 1.73 0.61
CA ALA A 79 -4.48 2.73 1.66
C ALA A 79 -3.14 3.39 2.03
N LEU A 80 -2.07 2.60 2.14
CA LEU A 80 -0.73 3.11 2.42
C LEU A 80 -0.20 4.01 1.30
N MET A 81 -0.46 3.70 0.03
CA MET A 81 -0.08 4.57 -1.10
C MET A 81 -0.76 5.93 -1.04
N VAL A 82 -2.07 5.95 -0.78
CA VAL A 82 -2.80 7.21 -0.62
C VAL A 82 -2.21 7.98 0.56
N TYR A 83 -2.17 7.39 1.75
CA TYR A 83 -1.63 8.05 2.94
C TYR A 83 -0.22 8.59 2.70
N HIS A 84 0.66 7.82 2.06
CA HIS A 84 2.02 8.26 1.77
C HIS A 84 2.05 9.53 0.90
N ALA A 85 1.24 9.57 -0.16
CA ALA A 85 1.18 10.67 -1.12
C ALA A 85 0.59 11.96 -0.56
N LEU A 86 -0.31 11.86 0.43
CA LEU A 86 -0.95 13.02 1.05
C LEU A 86 0.08 13.99 1.67
N THR A 87 -0.19 15.29 1.51
CA THR A 87 0.49 16.36 2.22
C THR A 87 0.26 16.26 3.74
N PRO A 88 1.09 16.91 4.58
CA PRO A 88 0.84 16.98 6.02
C PRO A 88 -0.54 17.55 6.39
N GLU A 89 -1.07 18.48 5.59
CA GLU A 89 -2.37 19.11 5.77
C GLU A 89 -3.51 18.12 5.45
N GLU A 90 -3.41 17.42 4.32
CA GLU A 90 -4.39 16.39 3.93
C GLU A 90 -4.40 15.20 4.90
N LYS A 91 -3.24 14.80 5.43
CA LYS A 91 -3.15 13.77 6.47
C LYS A 91 -3.93 14.13 7.73
N LYS A 92 -4.11 15.42 8.02
CA LYS A 92 -4.90 15.90 9.16
C LYS A 92 -6.39 16.05 8.85
N SER A 93 -6.77 16.10 7.56
CA SER A 93 -8.17 16.25 7.15
C SER A 93 -8.93 14.93 7.08
N TYR A 94 -8.23 13.79 7.10
CA TYR A 94 -8.83 12.47 7.10
C TYR A 94 -8.58 11.75 8.40
N ASP A 95 -9.61 11.11 8.94
CA ASP A 95 -9.49 10.22 10.08
C ASP A 95 -9.00 8.83 9.62
N ASP A 96 -9.46 8.40 8.43
CA ASP A 96 -9.17 7.09 7.86
C ASP A 96 -9.23 7.07 6.33
N ILE A 97 -8.73 5.97 5.77
CA ILE A 97 -8.82 5.63 4.36
C ILE A 97 -9.56 4.30 4.24
N GLU A 98 -10.65 4.29 3.47
CA GLU A 98 -11.40 3.08 3.18
C GLU A 98 -11.11 2.61 1.75
N VAL A 99 -10.85 1.32 1.58
CA VAL A 99 -10.55 0.74 0.26
C VAL A 99 -11.58 -0.31 -0.10
N TYR A 100 -12.27 -0.07 -1.20
CA TYR A 100 -13.25 -0.95 -1.83
C TYR A 100 -12.59 -1.71 -2.98
N MET A 101 -12.59 -3.04 -2.86
CA MET A 101 -12.07 -3.97 -3.86
C MET A 101 -13.25 -4.61 -4.58
N ILE A 102 -13.42 -4.29 -5.87
CA ILE A 102 -14.54 -4.73 -6.69
C ILE A 102 -14.02 -5.75 -7.71
N ASN A 103 -14.37 -7.03 -7.51
CA ASN A 103 -13.89 -8.11 -8.37
C ASN A 103 -14.63 -8.12 -9.73
N SER A 104 -14.18 -8.97 -10.64
CA SER A 104 -14.79 -9.17 -11.97
C SER A 104 -16.25 -9.62 -11.93
N LYS A 105 -16.70 -10.26 -10.84
CA LYS A 105 -18.09 -10.66 -10.59
C LYS A 105 -18.95 -9.56 -9.96
N LYS A 106 -18.38 -8.38 -9.72
CA LYS A 106 -19.00 -7.23 -9.02
C LYS A 106 -19.25 -7.46 -7.53
N ASP A 107 -18.63 -8.48 -6.93
CA ASP A 107 -18.59 -8.58 -5.48
C ASP A 107 -17.67 -7.48 -4.93
N THR A 108 -18.12 -6.84 -3.86
CA THR A 108 -17.39 -5.77 -3.19
C THR A 108 -16.92 -6.23 -1.82
N ALA A 109 -15.63 -6.07 -1.56
CA ALA A 109 -15.05 -6.18 -0.23
C ALA A 109 -14.42 -4.83 0.15
N ASN A 110 -14.74 -4.32 1.34
CA ASN A 110 -14.23 -3.05 1.83
C ASN A 110 -13.42 -3.23 3.12
N PHE A 111 -12.38 -2.41 3.27
CA PHE A 111 -11.48 -2.43 4.41
C PHE A 111 -11.15 -1.02 4.87
N TYR A 112 -11.22 -0.81 6.18
CA TYR A 112 -10.97 0.47 6.83
C TYR A 112 -9.56 0.51 7.43
N TYR A 113 -8.88 1.64 7.25
CA TYR A 113 -7.54 1.87 7.76
C TYR A 113 -7.43 3.23 8.43
N ASP A 114 -7.35 3.24 9.76
CA ASP A 114 -7.10 4.46 10.53
C ASP A 114 -5.77 5.10 10.13
N THR A 115 -5.76 6.43 10.02
CA THR A 115 -4.53 7.17 9.70
C THR A 115 -3.42 6.96 10.72
N SER A 116 -3.75 6.63 11.98
CA SER A 116 -2.78 6.29 13.03
C SER A 116 -2.02 4.99 12.72
N ILE A 117 -2.72 3.96 12.21
CA ILE A 117 -2.13 2.70 11.78
C ILE A 117 -1.30 2.94 10.50
N LEU A 118 -1.86 3.68 9.54
CA LEU A 118 -1.18 4.01 8.29
C LEU A 118 0.10 4.82 8.52
N LYS A 119 0.11 5.73 9.50
CA LYS A 119 1.32 6.46 9.93
C LYS A 119 2.41 5.51 10.43
N THR A 120 2.03 4.50 11.19
CA THR A 120 2.98 3.48 11.70
C THR A 120 3.55 2.68 10.53
N LEU A 121 2.68 2.18 9.63
CA LEU A 121 3.09 1.47 8.43
C LEU A 121 3.97 2.31 7.50
N ASP A 122 3.68 3.60 7.34
CA ASP A 122 4.44 4.51 6.48
C ASP A 122 5.84 4.81 7.04
N THR A 123 5.94 4.95 8.37
CA THR A 123 7.23 5.11 9.05
C THR A 123 8.13 3.90 8.78
N LYS A 124 7.57 2.69 8.96
CA LYS A 124 8.25 1.41 8.70
C LYS A 124 8.60 1.23 7.22
N ALA A 125 7.70 1.65 6.32
CA ALA A 125 7.89 1.56 4.87
C ALA A 125 9.03 2.46 4.34
N LYS A 126 9.54 3.42 5.12
CA LYS A 126 10.65 4.31 4.69
C LYS A 126 11.88 3.53 4.23
N ASN A 127 12.31 2.54 5.00
CA ASN A 127 13.48 1.72 4.63
C ASN A 127 13.14 0.72 3.51
N VAL A 128 11.90 0.26 3.43
CA VAL A 128 11.42 -0.56 2.30
C VAL A 128 11.45 0.23 0.99
N ARG A 129 11.01 1.50 0.99
CA ARG A 129 11.10 2.37 -0.19
C ARG A 129 12.55 2.63 -0.61
N LYS A 130 13.45 2.84 0.36
CA LYS A 130 14.90 2.93 0.07
C LYS A 130 15.45 1.64 -0.54
N PHE A 131 15.00 0.48 -0.05
CA PHE A 131 15.35 -0.80 -0.64
C PHE A 131 14.91 -0.86 -2.11
N SER A 132 13.64 -0.57 -2.39
CA SER A 132 13.10 -0.50 -3.76
C SER A 132 13.85 0.49 -4.65
N GLN A 133 14.15 1.68 -4.14
CA GLN A 133 14.88 2.71 -4.89
C GLN A 133 16.31 2.27 -5.21
N ASN A 134 17.02 1.69 -4.24
CA ASN A 134 18.37 1.18 -4.47
C ASN A 134 18.39 0.03 -5.50
N LEU A 135 17.32 -0.77 -5.62
CA LEU A 135 17.19 -1.77 -6.70
C LEU A 135 17.12 -1.08 -8.07
N LEU A 136 16.29 -0.03 -8.19
CA LEU A 136 16.05 0.69 -9.45
C LEU A 136 17.27 1.49 -9.92
N GLU A 137 18.03 2.04 -8.98
CA GLU A 137 19.20 2.88 -9.26
C GLU A 137 20.52 2.08 -9.29
N HIS A 138 20.46 0.75 -9.12
CA HIS A 138 21.62 -0.13 -8.97
C HIS A 138 22.57 0.28 -7.82
N ASN A 139 22.03 0.97 -6.81
CA ASN A 139 22.75 1.51 -5.65
C ASN A 139 22.84 0.48 -4.50
N PHE A 140 23.28 -0.75 -4.81
CA PHE A 140 23.21 -1.88 -3.88
C PHE A 140 24.06 -1.69 -2.60
N LYS A 141 25.19 -0.98 -2.70
CA LYS A 141 26.04 -0.62 -1.55
C LYS A 141 25.27 0.11 -0.42
N ASN A 142 24.26 0.90 -0.77
CA ASN A 142 23.47 1.65 0.21
C ASN A 142 22.46 0.77 0.97
N MET A 143 22.22 -0.47 0.51
CA MET A 143 21.24 -1.38 1.12
C MET A 143 21.69 -1.90 2.49
N ASP A 144 23.00 -1.98 2.75
CA ASP A 144 23.51 -2.42 4.05
C ASP A 144 23.21 -1.40 5.17
N SER A 145 22.98 -0.13 4.83
CA SER A 145 22.63 0.91 5.81
C SER A 145 21.20 0.77 6.36
N ILE A 146 20.31 0.09 5.63
CA ILE A 146 18.87 -0.02 5.95
C ILE A 146 18.50 -1.37 6.58
N LYS A 147 19.45 -2.32 6.69
CA LYS A 147 19.24 -3.65 7.30
C LYS A 147 19.66 -3.70 8.76
N ASN A 148 19.01 -4.57 9.53
CA ASN A 148 19.50 -4.97 10.84
C ASN A 148 20.64 -5.99 10.64
N PRO A 149 21.89 -5.69 11.07
CA PRO A 149 23.02 -6.61 10.89
C PRO A 149 22.90 -7.89 11.73
N SER A 150 22.12 -7.89 12.82
CA SER A 150 21.89 -9.09 13.63
C SER A 150 20.98 -10.09 12.92
N ASP A 151 19.97 -9.62 12.20
CA ASP A 151 19.00 -10.48 11.49
C ASP A 151 19.48 -10.82 10.07
N ILE A 152 20.16 -9.89 9.41
CA ILE A 152 20.73 -10.06 8.07
C ILE A 152 22.24 -9.81 8.16
N PRO A 153 23.06 -10.80 8.56
CA PRO A 153 24.50 -10.61 8.76
C PRO A 153 25.26 -10.40 7.45
N GLN A 154 24.80 -11.02 6.37
CA GLN A 154 25.44 -10.93 5.05
C GLN A 154 25.28 -9.54 4.41
N SER A 155 26.22 -9.15 3.55
CA SER A 155 26.07 -7.96 2.71
C SER A 155 24.99 -8.21 1.66
N LEU A 156 24.15 -7.21 1.43
CA LEU A 156 23.12 -7.24 0.40
C LEU A 156 23.67 -6.89 -0.98
N GLU A 157 24.82 -6.22 -1.05
CA GLU A 157 25.38 -5.69 -2.29
C GLU A 157 25.60 -6.81 -3.33
N GLU A 158 26.33 -7.85 -2.94
CA GLU A 158 26.71 -8.94 -3.85
C GLU A 158 25.51 -9.81 -4.21
N ASN A 159 24.75 -10.26 -3.20
CA ASN A 159 23.64 -11.20 -3.38
C ASN A 159 22.50 -10.61 -4.23
N ILE A 160 22.05 -9.39 -3.90
CA ILE A 160 20.95 -8.74 -4.63
C ILE A 160 21.46 -8.20 -5.96
N GLY A 161 22.64 -7.59 -5.98
CA GLY A 161 23.19 -7.00 -7.20
C GLY A 161 23.38 -8.02 -8.31
N GLN A 162 23.88 -9.22 -8.00
CA GLN A 162 24.00 -10.29 -8.99
C GLN A 162 22.64 -10.83 -9.42
N GLY A 163 21.69 -10.97 -8.50
CA GLY A 163 20.32 -11.39 -8.80
C GLY A 163 19.62 -10.46 -9.80
N ILE A 164 19.66 -9.15 -9.55
CA ILE A 164 19.08 -8.15 -10.46
C ILE A 164 19.75 -8.17 -11.82
N LYS A 165 21.09 -8.21 -11.89
CA LYS A 165 21.81 -8.34 -13.17
C LYS A 165 21.40 -9.60 -13.95
N ASN A 166 21.18 -10.71 -13.26
CA ASN A 166 20.72 -11.95 -13.90
C ASN A 166 19.28 -11.83 -14.44
N TYR A 167 18.38 -11.18 -13.69
CA TYR A 167 17.04 -10.89 -14.20
C TYR A 167 17.08 -9.94 -15.39
N GLU A 168 17.91 -8.90 -15.36
CA GLU A 168 18.00 -7.95 -16.47
C GLU A 168 18.54 -8.58 -17.75
N LYS A 169 19.48 -9.55 -17.65
CA LYS A 169 19.92 -10.34 -18.79
C LYS A 169 18.79 -11.18 -19.42
N ARG A 170 17.85 -11.67 -18.61
CA ARG A 170 16.75 -12.54 -19.05
C ARG A 170 15.52 -11.77 -19.54
N PHE A 171 15.21 -10.65 -18.90
CA PHE A 171 13.93 -9.94 -19.05
C PHE A 171 14.09 -8.49 -19.55
N GLY A 172 15.34 -8.08 -19.81
CA GLY A 172 15.71 -6.73 -20.19
C GLY A 172 15.74 -5.78 -18.98
N LYS A 173 15.83 -4.47 -19.22
CA LYS A 173 16.06 -3.46 -18.16
C LYS A 173 14.97 -3.48 -17.08
N LEU A 174 15.35 -3.35 -15.81
CA LEU A 174 14.42 -3.09 -14.71
C LEU A 174 13.76 -1.71 -14.89
N LYS A 175 12.43 -1.66 -14.95
CA LYS A 175 11.66 -0.42 -15.18
C LYS A 175 11.07 0.17 -13.91
N SER A 176 10.50 -0.67 -13.04
CA SER A 176 9.83 -0.18 -11.84
C SER A 176 9.82 -1.21 -10.71
N SER A 177 9.58 -0.71 -9.51
CA SER A 177 9.29 -1.49 -8.31
C SER A 177 8.00 -0.95 -7.69
N ASN A 178 7.07 -1.84 -7.43
CA ASN A 178 5.71 -1.48 -7.02
C ASN A 178 5.28 -2.30 -5.82
N LEU A 179 5.00 -1.64 -4.69
CA LEU A 179 4.31 -2.24 -3.56
C LEU A 179 2.90 -2.62 -3.99
N TYR A 180 2.43 -3.83 -3.69
CA TYR A 180 1.06 -4.26 -4.04
C TYR A 180 0.34 -4.94 -2.88
N ALA A 181 1.03 -5.24 -1.78
CA ALA A 181 0.43 -5.85 -0.61
C ALA A 181 1.19 -5.49 0.66
N VAL A 182 0.47 -5.31 1.77
CA VAL A 182 1.05 -5.15 3.12
C VAL A 182 0.31 -6.08 4.07
N GLY A 183 1.05 -6.82 4.88
CA GLY A 183 0.48 -7.71 5.88
C GLY A 183 1.24 -7.67 7.19
N GLU A 184 0.53 -7.90 8.29
CA GLU A 184 1.13 -8.19 9.60
C GLU A 184 1.29 -9.70 9.73
N ALA A 185 2.41 -10.14 10.28
CA ALA A 185 2.60 -11.50 10.75
C ALA A 185 3.03 -11.45 12.21
N SER A 186 2.56 -12.42 12.99
CA SER A 186 2.95 -12.58 14.39
C SER A 186 3.33 -14.03 14.61
N ASP A 187 4.44 -14.26 15.30
CA ASP A 187 4.86 -15.56 15.81
C ASP A 187 5.38 -15.42 17.25
N GLU A 188 5.95 -16.49 17.80
CA GLU A 188 6.51 -16.52 19.16
C GLU A 188 7.70 -15.56 19.35
N ILE A 189 8.33 -15.12 18.26
CA ILE A 189 9.52 -14.28 18.25
C ILE A 189 9.12 -12.79 18.16
N GLY A 190 7.95 -12.49 17.58
CA GLY A 190 7.33 -11.18 17.68
C GLY A 190 6.38 -10.84 16.53
N LYS A 191 6.10 -9.55 16.41
CA LYS A 191 5.27 -8.99 15.34
C LYS A 191 6.15 -8.35 14.27
N LEU A 192 5.80 -8.58 13.00
CA LEU A 192 6.49 -7.98 11.87
C LEU A 192 5.50 -7.53 10.79
N PHE A 193 5.91 -6.53 10.03
CA PHE A 193 5.22 -6.10 8.82
C PHE A 193 5.94 -6.65 7.60
N LYS A 194 5.18 -7.25 6.69
CA LYS A 194 5.64 -7.72 5.37
C LYS A 194 5.11 -6.81 4.29
N TYR A 195 6.02 -6.26 3.50
CA TYR A 195 5.74 -5.41 2.36
C TYR A 195 6.03 -6.21 1.10
N TYR A 196 4.99 -6.54 0.35
CA TYR A 196 5.08 -7.32 -0.88
C TYR A 196 5.07 -6.38 -2.06
N SER A 197 6.09 -6.52 -2.89
CA SER A 197 6.33 -5.69 -4.06
C SER A 197 6.59 -6.56 -5.28
N TYR A 198 6.45 -6.01 -6.47
CA TYR A 198 6.95 -6.63 -7.68
C TYR A 198 7.85 -5.67 -8.46
N LEU A 199 8.87 -6.24 -9.07
CA LEU A 199 9.70 -5.61 -10.10
C LEU A 199 9.02 -5.80 -11.45
N GLU A 200 9.04 -4.77 -12.29
CA GLU A 200 8.59 -4.86 -13.68
C GLU A 200 9.77 -4.64 -14.62
N PHE A 201 10.02 -5.59 -15.51
CA PHE A 201 11.11 -5.56 -16.48
C PHE A 201 10.62 -5.12 -17.86
N SER A 202 11.56 -4.75 -18.72
CA SER A 202 11.24 -4.11 -19.99
C SER A 202 10.40 -4.95 -20.95
N ASN A 203 10.53 -6.28 -20.88
CA ASN A 203 9.74 -7.24 -21.65
C ASN A 203 8.34 -7.54 -21.04
N GLY A 204 7.96 -6.85 -19.97
CA GLY A 204 6.70 -7.06 -19.26
C GLY A 204 6.71 -8.15 -18.19
N GLN A 205 7.82 -8.90 -18.03
CA GLN A 205 7.96 -9.86 -16.95
C GLN A 205 7.96 -9.15 -15.60
N THR A 206 7.27 -9.74 -14.61
CA THR A 206 7.29 -9.27 -13.23
C THR A 206 7.92 -10.28 -12.30
N ILE A 207 8.62 -9.80 -11.26
CA ILE A 207 9.25 -10.59 -10.20
C ILE A 207 8.80 -10.08 -8.85
N THR A 208 8.11 -10.91 -8.08
CA THR A 208 7.68 -10.56 -6.74
C THR A 208 8.82 -10.70 -5.74
N TYR A 209 8.79 -9.83 -4.74
CA TYR A 209 9.66 -9.91 -3.59
C TYR A 209 8.94 -9.35 -2.38
N LEU A 210 9.41 -9.72 -1.20
CA LEU A 210 8.94 -9.19 0.07
C LEU A 210 10.11 -8.61 0.86
N VAL A 211 9.80 -7.60 1.67
CA VAL A 211 10.69 -7.03 2.67
C VAL A 211 9.96 -7.04 4.02
N ALA A 212 10.63 -7.50 5.06
CA ALA A 212 10.11 -7.60 6.41
C ALA A 212 10.78 -6.57 7.33
N VAL A 213 9.97 -5.92 8.17
CA VAL A 213 10.40 -4.95 9.18
C VAL A 213 9.74 -5.31 10.51
N ASP A 214 10.49 -5.19 11.61
CA ASP A 214 9.96 -5.39 12.96
C ASP A 214 8.84 -4.37 13.26
N ALA A 215 7.70 -4.84 13.78
CA ALA A 215 6.54 -4.00 14.04
C ALA A 215 6.69 -3.14 15.31
N ASN A 216 7.65 -3.46 16.19
CA ASN A 216 7.88 -2.72 17.44
C ASN A 216 8.35 -1.28 17.17
N PRO A 217 7.88 -0.29 17.95
CA PRO A 217 8.31 1.11 17.80
C PRO A 217 9.83 1.28 17.79
N GLY A 218 10.35 2.15 16.91
CA GLY A 218 11.77 2.47 16.79
C GLY A 218 12.65 1.42 16.08
N LYS A 219 12.14 0.20 15.86
CA LYS A 219 12.85 -0.85 15.11
C LYS A 219 12.51 -0.79 13.62
N ASP A 220 13.08 0.19 12.92
CA ASP A 220 12.66 0.50 11.53
C ASP A 220 13.56 -0.15 10.46
N LYS A 221 14.63 -0.84 10.87
CA LYS A 221 15.53 -1.52 9.95
C LYS A 221 14.90 -2.78 9.39
N ILE A 222 15.26 -3.12 8.15
CA ILE A 222 14.84 -4.35 7.49
C ILE A 222 15.44 -5.54 8.23
N ILE A 223 14.59 -6.50 8.59
CA ILE A 223 14.98 -7.73 9.31
C ILE A 223 14.92 -8.96 8.40
N GLY A 224 14.32 -8.85 7.22
CA GLY A 224 14.29 -9.94 6.24
C GLY A 224 13.90 -9.46 4.85
N TYR A 225 14.26 -10.22 3.83
CA TYR A 225 13.80 -10.03 2.47
C TYR A 225 13.79 -11.37 1.74
N LYS A 226 12.97 -11.49 0.70
CA LYS A 226 12.95 -12.65 -0.17
C LYS A 226 12.46 -12.26 -1.56
N PHE A 227 13.18 -12.68 -2.59
CA PHE A 227 12.69 -12.68 -3.96
C PHE A 227 12.04 -14.02 -4.25
N ASP A 228 10.89 -14.02 -4.92
CA ASP A 228 10.30 -15.28 -5.37
C ASP A 228 11.13 -15.82 -6.54
N ALA A 229 11.57 -17.07 -6.42
CA ALA A 229 12.33 -17.72 -7.46
C ALA A 229 11.46 -17.89 -8.70
N ILE A 230 12.01 -17.53 -9.87
CA ILE A 230 11.47 -17.95 -11.14
C ILE A 230 12.11 -19.30 -11.43
N ASN A 231 11.32 -20.37 -11.42
CA ASN A 231 11.74 -21.63 -12.01
C ASN A 231 11.88 -21.44 -13.53
#